data_AF-A0A6N8HW27-F1
#
_entry.id   AF-A0A6N8HW27-F1
#
_cell.length_a   1.000
_cell.length_b   1.000
_cell.length_c   1.000
_cell.angle_alpha   90.00
_cell.angle_beta   90.00
_cell.angle_gamma   90.00
#
_symmetry.space_group_name_H-M   'P 1'
#
loop_
_entity.id
_entity.type
_entity.pdbx_description
1 polymer ?
#
loop_
_entity_poly.entity_id
_entity_poly.type
_entity_poly.pdbx_seq_one_letter_code
_entity_poly.pdbx_strand_id
1 'polypeptide(L)' 'MNQIPLAKEGTIAVDTEHTIRKEVEIQREKASLFVANTSGDKSYLISENLSSSFLLSSEISSDQFVKIAESMKKK' A
#
# COMPACT_ATOMS: atom_id res chain seq x y z
N MET A 1 -6.40 -10.95 0.40
CA MET A 1 -5.71 -9.71 0.84
C MET A 1 -4.64 -10.10 1.84
N ASN A 2 -3.39 -9.73 1.59
CA ASN A 2 -2.28 -10.04 2.49
C ASN A 2 -1.74 -8.72 3.05
N GLN A 3 -1.73 -8.58 4.38
CA GLN A 3 -1.11 -7.46 5.08
C GLN A 3 0.21 -7.96 5.68
N ILE A 4 1.31 -7.30 5.32
CA ILE A 4 2.64 -7.66 5.80
C ILE A 4 3.17 -6.46 6.60
N PRO A 5 3.42 -6.63 7.92
CA PRO A 5 4.13 -5.60 8.68
C PRO A 5 5.53 -5.45 8.10
N LEU A 6 5.93 -4.22 7.81
CA LEU A 6 7.24 -3.93 7.27
C LEU A 6 8.24 -3.92 8.41
N ALA A 7 9.23 -4.81 8.36
CA ALA A 7 10.37 -4.74 9.25
C ALA A 7 11.14 -3.42 8.99
N LYS A 8 11.72 -2.83 10.03
CA LYS A 8 12.57 -1.62 9.92
C LYS A 8 13.72 -1.78 8.91
N GLU A 9 14.09 -3.01 8.60
CA GLU A 9 15.16 -3.38 7.68
C GLU A 9 14.61 -4.45 6.73
N GLY A 10 14.04 -4.03 5.61
CA GLY A 10 13.53 -4.94 4.59
C GLY A 10 13.29 -4.22 3.28
N THR A 11 14.00 -4.62 2.23
CA THR A 11 13.78 -4.11 0.87
C THR A 11 12.46 -4.66 0.35
N ILE A 12 11.47 -3.78 0.23
CA ILE A 12 10.18 -4.13 -0.34
C ILE A 12 10.35 -4.20 -1.86
N ALA A 13 10.27 -5.40 -2.42
CA ALA A 13 10.22 -5.59 -3.87
C ALA A 13 8.79 -5.29 -4.35
N VAL A 14 8.56 -4.05 -4.80
CA VAL A 14 7.36 -3.69 -5.57
C VAL A 14 7.73 -3.70 -7.04
N ASP A 15 6.90 -4.34 -7.86
CA ASP A 15 7.02 -4.29 -9.31
C ASP A 15 6.70 -2.85 -9.78
N THR A 16 7.74 -2.03 -9.95
CA THR A 16 7.60 -0.64 -10.42
C THR A 16 7.47 -0.53 -11.94
N GLU A 17 7.69 -1.63 -12.66
CA GLU A 17 7.64 -1.66 -14.13
C GLU A 17 6.19 -1.71 -14.63
N HIS A 18 5.32 -2.48 -13.96
CA HIS A 18 3.91 -2.62 -14.32
C HIS A 18 2.94 -1.88 -13.39
N THR A 19 3.47 -1.00 -12.52
CA THR A 19 2.64 -0.20 -11.62
C THR A 19 2.89 1.30 -11.79
N ILE A 20 1.83 2.09 -11.64
CA ILE A 20 1.93 3.54 -11.52
C ILE A 20 1.94 3.91 -10.05
N ARG A 21 3.00 4.57 -9.61
CA ARG A 21 3.10 5.16 -8.27
C ARG A 21 2.26 6.43 -8.17
N LYS A 22 1.48 6.53 -7.10
CA LYS A 22 0.70 7.70 -6.68
C LYS A 22 0.93 7.95 -5.19
N GLU A 23 1.16 9.19 -4.81
CA GLU A 23 1.14 9.58 -3.40
C GLU A 23 -0.33 9.81 -3.00
N VAL A 24 -0.74 9.20 -1.89
CA VAL A 24 -2.08 9.37 -1.30
C VAL A 24 -1.92 9.71 0.16
N GLU A 25 -2.90 10.43 0.71
CA GLU A 25 -2.96 10.71 2.14
C GLU A 25 -3.93 9.71 2.79
N ILE A 26 -3.46 9.01 3.82
CA ILE A 26 -4.22 8.04 4.60
C ILE A 26 -4.07 8.44 6.06
N GLN A 27 -5.18 8.76 6.73
CA GLN A 27 -5.23 9.19 8.13
C GLN A 27 -4.32 10.41 8.42
N ARG A 28 -4.22 11.35 7.46
CA ARG A 28 -3.31 12.52 7.47
C ARG A 28 -1.82 12.16 7.37
N GLU A 29 -1.52 10.94 6.93
CA GLU A 29 -0.17 10.45 6.72
C GLU A 29 0.05 10.16 5.25
N LYS A 30 1.28 10.43 4.78
CA LYS A 30 1.62 10.15 3.39
C LYS A 30 1.85 8.65 3.20
N ALA A 31 1.18 8.09 2.20
CA ALA A 31 1.36 6.73 1.76
C ALA A 31 1.65 6.68 0.25
N SER A 32 2.40 5.67 -0.16
CA SER A 32 2.68 5.39 -1.57
C SER A 32 1.78 4.27 -2.07
N LEU A 33 0.90 4.58 -3.02
CA LEU A 33 0.05 3.63 -3.70
C LEU A 33 0.66 3.29 -5.07
N PHE A 34 0.82 2.00 -5.35
CA PHE A 34 1.27 1.46 -6.62
C PHE A 34 0.10 0.74 -7.26
N VAL A 35 -0.44 1.31 -8.33
CA VAL A 35 -1.61 0.78 -9.02
C VAL A 35 -1.15 -0.06 -10.20
N ALA A 36 -1.56 -1.32 -10.26
CA ALA A 36 -1.30 -2.18 -11.41
C ALA A 36 -1.93 -1.61 -12.69
N ASN A 37 -1.16 -1.62 -13.79
CA ASN A 37 -1.61 -1.13 -15.09
C ASN A 37 -2.44 -2.16 -15.87
N THR A 38 -2.45 -3.40 -15.40
CA THR A 38 -2.98 -4.58 -16.07
C THR A 38 -3.99 -5.27 -15.15
N SER A 39 -5.11 -5.70 -15.74
CA SER A 39 -6.14 -6.46 -15.04
C SER A 39 -5.63 -7.87 -14.76
N GLY A 40 -5.07 -8.09 -13.57
CA GLY A 40 -4.47 -9.36 -13.14
C GLY A 40 -3.22 -9.17 -12.28
N ASP A 41 -2.62 -7.98 -12.31
CA ASP A 41 -1.51 -7.63 -11.45
C ASP A 41 -1.97 -7.04 -10.13
N LYS A 42 -1.17 -7.27 -9.09
CA LYS A 42 -1.46 -6.77 -7.74
C LYS A 42 -1.16 -5.29 -7.67
N SER A 43 -2.06 -4.54 -7.07
CA SER A 43 -1.75 -3.20 -6.58
C SER A 43 -1.15 -3.31 -5.17
N TYR A 44 -0.32 -2.34 -4.82
CA TYR A 44 0.38 -2.29 -3.54
C TYR A 44 0.14 -0.95 -2.87
N LEU A 45 -0.08 -0.94 -1.56
CA LEU A 45 -0.10 0.28 -0.76
C LEU A 45 0.94 0.14 0.33
N ILE A 46 1.85 1.10 0.36
CA ILE A 46 2.90 1.22 1.37
C ILE A 46 2.59 2.45 2.20
N SER A 47 2.37 2.25 3.48
CA SER A 47 2.28 3.34 4.45
C SER A 47 3.42 3.21 5.44
N GLU A 48 4.21 4.26 5.60
CA GLU A 48 5.33 4.31 6.54
C GLU A 48 5.11 5.49 7.49
N ASN A 49 4.91 5.18 8.77
CA ASN A 49 4.85 6.16 9.85
C ASN A 49 5.93 5.80 10.90
N LEU A 50 6.36 6.79 11.67
CA LEU A 50 7.16 6.69 12.88
C LEU A 50 6.76 5.54 13.83
N SER A 51 5.47 5.19 13.90
CA SER A 51 4.99 4.11 14.77
C SER A 51 4.81 2.75 14.09
N SER A 52 4.58 2.72 12.78
CA SER A 52 4.23 1.48 12.08
C SER A 52 4.39 1.65 10.57
N SER A 53 4.95 0.64 9.94
CA SER A 53 5.02 0.54 8.49
C SER A 53 4.29 -0.74 8.07
N PHE A 54 3.41 -0.63 7.08
CA PHE A 54 2.69 -1.79 6.54
C PHE A 54 2.62 -1.75 5.03
N LEU A 55 2.65 -2.94 4.44
CA LEU A 55 2.35 -3.16 3.04
C LEU A 55 1.04 -3.93 2.92
N LEU A 56 0.14 -3.36 2.12
CA LEU A 56 -1.07 -4.02 1.68
C LEU A 56 -0.89 -4.40 0.20
N SER A 57 -1.21 -5.64 -0.15
CA SER A 57 -1.20 -6.09 -1.56
C SER A 57 -2.47 -6.87 -1.89
N SER A 58 -3.06 -6.53 -3.03
CA SER A 58 -4.33 -7.11 -3.48
C SER A 58 -4.64 -6.68 -4.92
N GLU A 59 -5.47 -7.45 -5.61
CA GLU A 59 -5.98 -7.16 -6.97
C GLU A 59 -7.23 -6.24 -6.95
N ILE A 60 -7.39 -5.44 -5.89
CA ILE A 60 -8.55 -4.55 -5.73
C ILE A 60 -8.22 -3.15 -6.26
N SER A 61 -9.26 -2.40 -6.63
CA SER A 61 -9.10 -1.02 -7.10
C SER A 61 -8.45 -0.09 -6.07
N SER A 62 -7.79 0.97 -6.55
CA SER A 62 -7.14 2.00 -5.73
C SER A 62 -8.05 2.62 -4.67
N ASP A 63 -9.33 2.82 -4.99
CA ASP A 63 -10.32 3.39 -4.05
C ASP A 63 -10.60 2.45 -2.87
N GLN A 64 -10.67 1.15 -3.15
CA GLN A 64 -10.84 0.12 -2.12
C GLN A 64 -9.60 0.01 -1.22
N PHE A 65 -8.41 0.18 -1.80
CA PHE A 65 -7.15 0.24 -1.05
C PHE A 65 -7.14 1.35 0.00
N VAL A 66 -7.50 2.57 -0.41
CA VAL A 66 -7.57 3.73 0.50
C VAL A 66 -8.60 3.46 1.59
N LYS A 67 -9.80 2.99 1.25
CA LYS A 67 -10.86 2.66 2.23
C LYS A 67 -10.42 1.63 3.26
N ILE A 68 -9.74 0.58 2.84
CA ILE A 68 -9.26 -0.47 3.75
C ILE A 68 -8.18 0.08 4.67
N ALA A 69 -7.23 0.86 4.14
CA ALA A 69 -6.17 1.46 4.92
C ALA A 69 -6.66 2.54 5.89
N GLU A 70 -7.68 3.31 5.51
CA GLU A 70 -8.42 4.20 6.41
C GLU A 70 -9.12 3.42 7.54
N SER A 71 -9.62 2.22 7.23
CA SER A 71 -10.29 1.35 8.21
C SER A 71 -9.31 0.59 9.12
N MET A 72 -8.02 0.51 8.77
CA MET A 72 -6.96 -0.03 9.62
C MET A 72 -6.59 1.01 10.69
N LYS A 73 -7.48 1.20 11.67
CA LYS A 73 -7.17 1.99 12.86
C LYS A 73 -6.07 1.32 13.68
N LYS A 74 -5.09 2.12 14.14
CA LYS A 74 -4.22 1.78 15.26
C LYS A 74 -5.09 1.33 16.43
N LYS A 75 -4.91 0.08 16.86
CA LYS A 75 -5.43 -0.42 18.13
C LYS A 75 -4.44 -0.11 19.24
#